data_AF-A0A969ZVH6-F1
#
_entry.id   AF-A0A969ZVH6-F1
#
_cell.length_a   1.000
_cell.length_b   1.000
_cell.length_c   1.000
_cell.angle_alpha   90.00
_cell.angle_beta   90.00
_cell.angle_gamma   90.00
#
_symmetry.space_group_name_H-M   'P 1'
#
loop_
_entity.id
_entity.type
_entity.pdbx_description
1 polymer ?
#
loop_
_entity_poly.entity_id
_entity_poly.type
_entity_poly.pdbx_seq_one_letter_code
_entity_poly.pdbx_strand_id
1 'polypeptide(L)'
;LSYLIKEIEVGKIGNDFDIADKITASNFKQIQTGEFNSEIESAPEINSPKPNEVNFEESVKEKLSKIVDDINLAYNKQFDFDVVTKSALQVRNILLKDTKLKDSAKSNSINDFRFAYFDAVEDALVEGYEQNQDFFSILLNDGERNKQLMGVFLEDIYNNLKTVI
;
A
#
# COMPACT_ATOMS: atom_id res chain seq x y z
N LEU A 1 -94.73 -21.70 28.85
CA LEU A 1 -94.44 -22.42 30.11
C LEU A 1 -92.94 -22.71 30.09
N SER A 2 -92.12 -21.90 30.76
CA SER A 2 -91.59 -22.21 32.12
C SER A 2 -90.12 -22.64 31.98
N TYR A 3 -89.06 -22.11 32.61
CA TYR A 3 -88.83 -21.12 33.67
C TYR A 3 -87.39 -20.53 33.56
N LEU A 4 -87.11 -19.51 34.36
CA LEU A 4 -85.97 -18.58 34.40
C LEU A 4 -84.75 -19.07 35.24
N ILE A 5 -83.55 -18.91 34.67
CA ILE A 5 -82.24 -18.35 35.14
C ILE A 5 -81.80 -18.47 36.62
N LYS A 6 -80.50 -18.77 36.84
CA LYS A 6 -79.62 -18.07 37.82
C LYS A 6 -78.14 -18.13 37.37
N GLU A 7 -77.62 -17.09 36.72
CA GLU A 7 -76.92 -15.92 37.27
C GLU A 7 -75.39 -16.14 37.25
N ILE A 8 -74.76 -15.64 36.19
CA ILE A 8 -73.31 -15.46 36.13
C ILE A 8 -73.00 -14.26 37.02
N GLU A 9 -72.26 -14.46 38.10
CA GLU A 9 -71.61 -13.36 38.81
C GLU A 9 -70.51 -12.81 37.89
N VAL A 10 -70.85 -11.78 37.11
CA VAL A 10 -69.87 -10.93 36.43
C VAL A 10 -69.28 -9.99 37.47
N GLY A 11 -68.33 -10.53 38.24
CA GLY A 11 -67.45 -9.75 39.09
C GLY A 11 -66.52 -8.89 38.25
N LYS A 12 -66.90 -7.63 38.07
CA LYS A 12 -66.06 -6.42 37.93
C LYS A 12 -64.85 -6.45 36.98
N ILE A 13 -65.06 -5.82 35.82
CA ILE A 13 -64.24 -4.74 35.22
C ILE A 13 -62.70 -4.95 35.27
N GLY A 14 -62.17 -5.46 34.17
CA GLY A 14 -60.75 -5.41 33.80
C GLY A 14 -60.57 -6.10 32.45
N ASN A 15 -60.27 -5.35 31.39
CA ASN A 15 -60.01 -5.88 30.05
C ASN A 15 -58.68 -6.65 30.05
N ASP A 16 -58.70 -7.94 30.37
CA ASP A 16 -57.61 -8.87 30.07
C ASP A 16 -58.20 -10.26 29.86
N PHE A 17 -58.57 -10.57 28.61
CA PHE A 17 -58.90 -11.93 28.21
C PHE A 17 -57.61 -12.73 28.08
N ASP A 18 -57.19 -13.38 29.16
CA ASP A 18 -56.07 -14.33 29.10
C ASP A 18 -56.57 -15.71 28.67
N ILE A 19 -56.25 -16.05 27.41
CA ILE A 19 -56.52 -17.35 26.78
C ILE A 19 -55.28 -18.25 26.76
N ALA A 20 -54.14 -17.82 27.34
CA ALA A 20 -52.89 -18.56 27.31
C ALA A 20 -53.02 -19.96 27.94
N ASP A 21 -53.79 -20.07 29.03
CA ASP A 21 -54.02 -21.35 29.73
C ASP A 21 -55.14 -22.20 29.11
N LYS A 22 -55.83 -21.70 28.07
CA LYS A 22 -56.95 -22.41 27.41
C LYS A 22 -56.57 -23.04 26.07
N ILE A 23 -55.37 -22.76 25.55
CA ILE A 23 -54.92 -23.31 24.26
C ILE A 23 -53.77 -24.30 24.52
N THR A 24 -54.03 -25.58 24.35
CA THR A 24 -53.01 -26.63 24.40
C THR A 24 -52.65 -27.02 22.97
N ALA A 25 -51.52 -26.53 22.47
CA ALA A 25 -50.98 -26.96 21.18
C ALA A 25 -50.08 -28.19 21.39
N SER A 26 -50.58 -29.36 21.02
CA SER A 26 -49.84 -30.63 21.06
C SER A 26 -49.79 -31.27 19.66
N ASN A 27 -48.72 -32.00 19.36
CA ASN A 27 -48.38 -32.66 18.07
C ASN A 27 -47.53 -31.85 17.08
N PHE A 28 -46.61 -31.01 17.56
CA PHE A 28 -45.54 -30.51 16.69
C PHE A 28 -44.59 -31.65 16.34
N LYS A 29 -44.53 -32.02 15.06
CA LYS A 29 -43.52 -32.94 14.52
C LYS A 29 -42.47 -32.12 13.79
N GLN A 30 -41.36 -31.85 14.46
CA GLN A 30 -40.17 -31.31 13.82
C GLN A 30 -39.52 -32.44 13.01
N ILE A 31 -39.46 -32.29 11.69
CA ILE A 31 -38.73 -33.21 10.81
C ILE A 31 -37.53 -32.43 10.31
N GLN A 32 -36.33 -32.85 10.72
CA GLN A 32 -35.07 -32.30 10.22
C GLN A 32 -34.92 -32.72 8.75
N THR A 33 -35.15 -31.81 7.81
CA THR A 33 -35.05 -32.08 6.36
C THR A 33 -33.62 -32.03 5.83
N GLY A 34 -32.63 -32.27 6.70
CA GLY A 34 -31.20 -32.29 6.38
C GLY A 34 -30.41 -31.20 7.11
N GLU A 35 -29.18 -31.50 7.47
CA GLU A 35 -28.15 -30.51 7.83
C GLU A 35 -27.35 -30.19 6.57
N PHE A 36 -27.46 -28.97 6.06
CA PHE A 36 -26.55 -28.47 5.04
C PHE A 36 -25.39 -27.76 5.75
N ASN A 37 -24.42 -28.56 6.22
CA ASN A 37 -23.11 -28.05 6.57
C ASN A 37 -22.33 -27.86 5.27
N SER A 38 -22.50 -26.71 4.62
CA SER A 38 -21.39 -26.19 3.83
C SER A 38 -20.39 -25.64 4.83
N GLU A 39 -19.24 -26.31 4.99
CA GLU A 39 -18.04 -25.64 5.46
C GLU A 39 -17.76 -24.52 4.46
N ILE A 40 -18.32 -23.34 4.73
CA ILE A 40 -17.83 -22.11 4.13
C ILE A 40 -16.52 -21.87 4.88
N GLU A 41 -15.43 -22.45 4.38
CA GLU A 41 -14.11 -21.91 4.68
C GLU A 41 -14.14 -20.46 4.22
N SER A 42 -14.40 -19.57 5.16
CA SER A 42 -14.18 -18.15 4.96
C SER A 42 -12.68 -17.99 4.85
N ALA A 43 -12.15 -18.10 3.64
CA ALA A 43 -10.89 -17.50 3.27
C ALA A 43 -11.22 -16.07 2.80
N PRO A 44 -11.32 -15.08 3.70
CA PRO A 44 -11.21 -13.72 3.24
C PRO A 44 -9.78 -13.61 2.69
N GLU A 45 -9.64 -13.66 1.38
CA GLU A 45 -8.46 -13.09 0.74
C GLU A 45 -8.52 -11.59 0.97
N ILE A 46 -8.13 -11.17 2.18
CA ILE A 46 -7.44 -9.92 2.36
C ILE A 46 -6.12 -10.09 1.61
N ASN A 47 -6.18 -9.89 0.31
CA ASN A 47 -5.05 -9.35 -0.42
C ASN A 47 -4.81 -7.96 0.17
N SER A 48 -4.16 -7.92 1.33
CA SER A 48 -3.33 -6.76 1.65
C SER A 48 -2.47 -6.58 0.40
N PRO A 49 -2.43 -5.39 -0.21
CA PRO A 49 -1.48 -5.15 -1.27
C PRO A 49 -0.09 -5.36 -0.66
N LYS A 50 0.43 -6.58 -0.79
CA LYS A 50 1.86 -6.84 -0.66
C LYS A 50 2.45 -5.92 -1.72
N PRO A 51 3.37 -5.01 -1.37
CA PRO A 51 4.08 -4.23 -2.37
C PRO A 51 4.57 -5.20 -3.43
N ASN A 52 4.22 -4.97 -4.69
CA ASN A 52 4.73 -5.77 -5.79
C ASN A 52 6.24 -5.50 -5.89
N GLU A 53 7.06 -6.20 -5.09
CA GLU A 53 8.52 -6.01 -5.02
C GLU A 53 9.26 -6.50 -6.29
N VAL A 54 8.55 -7.01 -7.30
CA VAL A 54 9.19 -7.73 -8.42
C VAL A 54 9.12 -6.99 -9.76
N ASN A 55 8.37 -5.89 -9.89
CA ASN A 55 8.31 -5.11 -11.13
C ASN A 55 9.14 -3.80 -11.08
N PHE A 56 9.52 -3.35 -9.89
CA PHE A 56 10.31 -2.14 -9.73
C PHE A 56 11.74 -2.33 -10.24
N GLU A 57 12.40 -3.44 -9.89
CA GLU A 57 13.75 -3.73 -10.36
C GLU A 57 13.83 -3.83 -11.90
N GLU A 58 12.89 -4.53 -12.54
CA GLU A 58 12.88 -4.69 -14.01
C GLU A 58 12.63 -3.34 -14.71
N SER A 59 11.58 -2.62 -14.30
CA SER A 59 11.23 -1.34 -14.92
C SER A 59 12.27 -0.23 -14.66
N VAL A 60 12.95 -0.26 -13.52
CA VAL A 60 14.07 0.63 -13.22
C VAL A 60 15.27 0.25 -14.08
N LYS A 61 15.60 -1.04 -14.20
CA LYS A 61 16.71 -1.50 -15.07
C LYS A 61 16.47 -1.13 -16.52
N GLU A 62 15.27 -1.31 -17.05
CA GLU A 62 14.92 -0.92 -18.42
C GLU A 62 15.09 0.60 -18.64
N LYS A 63 14.57 1.42 -17.71
CA LYS A 63 14.71 2.88 -17.78
C LYS A 63 16.18 3.30 -17.69
N LEU A 64 16.93 2.73 -16.75
CA LEU A 64 18.35 3.01 -16.59
C LEU A 64 19.11 2.62 -17.84
N SER A 65 18.87 1.43 -18.41
CA SER A 65 19.55 0.95 -19.61
C SER A 65 19.39 1.94 -20.76
N LYS A 66 18.15 2.39 -21.01
CA LYS A 66 17.88 3.38 -22.04
C LYS A 66 18.64 4.69 -21.80
N ILE A 67 18.66 5.18 -20.56
CA ILE A 67 19.36 6.42 -20.20
C ILE A 67 20.89 6.24 -20.36
N VAL A 68 21.43 5.08 -19.99
CA VAL A 68 22.86 4.75 -20.17
C VAL A 68 23.22 4.74 -21.65
N ASP A 69 22.41 4.10 -22.48
CA ASP A 69 22.61 4.06 -23.93
C ASP A 69 22.61 5.48 -24.51
N ASP A 70 21.65 6.31 -24.10
CA ASP A 70 21.58 7.70 -24.54
C ASP A 70 22.79 8.53 -24.07
N ILE A 71 23.37 8.25 -22.89
CA ILE A 71 24.59 8.91 -22.39
C ILE A 71 25.81 8.43 -23.18
N ASN A 72 25.92 7.13 -23.43
CA ASN A 72 26.99 6.55 -24.24
C ASN A 72 27.03 7.15 -25.64
N LEU A 73 25.86 7.29 -26.28
CA LEU A 73 25.72 7.92 -27.60
C LEU A 73 26.08 9.42 -27.57
N ALA A 74 25.63 10.16 -26.56
CA ALA A 74 25.85 11.61 -26.48
C ALA A 74 27.30 11.98 -26.18
N TYR A 75 27.97 11.22 -25.30
CA TYR A 75 29.32 11.51 -24.84
C TYR A 75 30.40 10.70 -25.58
N ASN A 76 30.02 9.88 -26.56
CA ASN A 76 30.90 8.94 -27.26
C ASN A 76 31.71 8.08 -26.28
N LYS A 77 31.03 7.59 -25.24
CA LYS A 77 31.55 6.74 -24.16
C LYS A 77 30.90 5.35 -24.26
N GLN A 78 31.49 4.36 -23.60
CA GLN A 78 30.94 3.01 -23.48
C GLN A 78 30.98 2.59 -22.02
N PHE A 79 30.15 3.24 -21.21
CA PHE A 79 29.94 2.84 -19.83
C PHE A 79 29.27 1.48 -19.77
N ASP A 80 29.80 0.62 -18.91
CA ASP A 80 29.21 -0.67 -18.59
C ASP A 80 27.92 -0.44 -17.78
N PHE A 81 26.81 -1.01 -18.25
CA PHE A 81 25.51 -0.89 -17.61
C PHE A 81 25.50 -1.39 -16.16
N ASP A 82 26.24 -2.47 -15.86
CA ASP A 82 26.36 -3.00 -14.50
C ASP A 82 27.11 -2.02 -13.59
N VAL A 83 28.17 -1.39 -14.11
CA VAL A 83 28.94 -0.37 -13.37
C VAL A 83 28.08 0.85 -13.11
N VAL A 84 27.34 1.33 -14.11
CA VAL A 84 26.41 2.48 -13.95
C VAL A 84 25.32 2.16 -12.94
N THR A 85 24.70 0.98 -13.05
CA THR A 85 23.63 0.57 -12.15
C THR A 85 24.14 0.48 -10.71
N LYS A 86 25.30 -0.14 -10.48
CA LYS A 86 25.94 -0.18 -9.16
C LYS A 86 26.23 1.21 -8.61
N SER A 87 26.74 2.10 -9.45
CA SER A 87 27.03 3.48 -9.08
C SER A 87 25.78 4.25 -8.68
N ALA A 88 24.70 4.12 -9.46
CA ALA A 88 23.42 4.75 -9.17
C ALA A 88 22.79 4.20 -7.88
N LEU A 89 22.88 2.88 -7.66
CA LEU A 89 22.43 2.25 -6.42
C LEU A 89 23.26 2.70 -5.21
N GLN A 90 24.56 2.94 -5.38
CA GLN A 90 25.41 3.47 -4.32
C GLN A 90 24.96 4.88 -3.91
N VAL A 91 24.72 5.76 -4.88
CA VAL A 91 24.19 7.11 -4.62
C VAL A 91 22.84 7.01 -3.90
N ARG A 92 21.93 6.14 -4.36
CA ARG A 92 20.67 5.85 -3.66
C ARG A 92 20.91 5.45 -2.20
N ASN A 93 21.88 4.60 -1.92
CA ASN A 93 22.19 4.16 -0.55
C ASN A 93 22.75 5.29 0.32
N ILE A 94 23.50 6.23 -0.25
CA ILE A 94 23.97 7.44 0.45
C ILE A 94 22.77 8.32 0.81
N LEU A 95 21.89 8.58 -0.17
CA LEU A 95 20.66 9.37 0.01
C LEU A 95 19.73 8.80 1.09
N LEU A 96 19.58 7.47 1.15
CA LEU A 96 18.76 6.82 2.18
C LEU A 96 19.31 6.97 3.60
N LYS A 97 20.61 7.22 3.74
CA LYS A 97 21.25 7.46 5.04
C LYS A 97 21.25 8.93 5.45
N ASP A 98 20.96 9.84 4.52
CA ASP A 98 20.93 11.27 4.81
C ASP A 98 19.73 11.62 5.71
N THR A 99 20.06 12.10 6.91
CA THR A 99 19.07 12.51 7.91
C THR A 99 18.29 13.75 7.47
N LYS A 100 18.92 14.71 6.79
CA LYS A 100 18.25 15.93 6.31
C LYS A 100 17.22 15.58 5.24
N LEU A 101 17.60 14.69 4.32
CA LEU A 101 16.71 14.23 3.27
C LEU A 101 15.52 13.44 3.86
N LYS A 102 15.77 12.61 4.88
CA LYS A 102 14.73 11.89 5.62
C LYS A 102 13.73 12.82 6.30
N ASP A 103 14.22 13.85 6.99
CA ASP A 103 13.35 14.83 7.65
C ASP A 103 12.53 15.61 6.61
N SER A 104 13.16 15.98 5.49
CA SER A 104 12.48 16.63 4.37
C SER A 104 11.37 15.75 3.80
N ALA A 105 11.62 14.44 3.58
CA ALA A 105 10.60 13.51 3.07
C ALA A 105 9.39 13.37 4.01
N LYS A 106 9.60 13.48 5.31
CA LYS A 106 8.52 13.36 6.32
C LYS A 106 7.67 14.62 6.43
N SER A 107 8.28 15.80 6.30
CA SER A 107 7.60 17.08 6.47
C SER A 107 6.97 17.64 5.20
N ASN A 108 7.49 17.27 4.03
CA ASN A 108 7.16 17.94 2.76
C ASN A 108 6.32 17.07 1.80
N SER A 109 5.73 17.73 0.80
CA SER A 109 5.12 17.07 -0.36
C SER A 109 6.21 16.56 -1.33
N ILE A 110 5.86 15.65 -2.25
CA ILE A 110 6.81 15.14 -3.26
C ILE A 110 7.43 16.24 -4.12
N ASN A 111 6.68 17.32 -4.39
CA ASN A 111 7.13 18.43 -5.21
C ASN A 111 8.20 19.26 -4.49
N ASP A 112 8.01 19.50 -3.19
CA ASP A 112 8.96 20.25 -2.37
C ASP A 112 10.19 19.37 -2.05
N PHE A 113 9.95 18.07 -1.79
CA PHE A 113 11.00 17.08 -1.59
C PHE A 113 11.93 16.98 -2.80
N ARG A 114 11.40 17.11 -4.03
CA ARG A 114 12.20 17.04 -5.27
C ARG A 114 13.39 18.01 -5.27
N PHE A 115 13.24 19.21 -4.72
CA PHE A 115 14.33 20.18 -4.67
C PHE A 115 15.42 19.73 -3.69
N ALA A 116 15.04 19.35 -2.47
CA ALA A 116 15.96 18.81 -1.48
C ALA A 116 16.63 17.50 -1.94
N TYR A 117 15.90 16.69 -2.71
CA TYR A 117 16.40 15.45 -3.30
C TYR A 117 17.54 15.70 -4.28
N PHE A 118 17.35 16.60 -5.24
CA PHE A 118 18.41 16.86 -6.22
C PHE A 118 19.63 17.57 -5.61
N ASP A 119 19.43 18.41 -4.61
CA ASP A 119 20.51 18.99 -3.80
C ASP A 119 21.33 17.88 -3.11
N ALA A 120 20.65 16.95 -2.43
CA ALA A 120 21.30 15.80 -1.80
C ALA A 120 21.95 14.84 -2.81
N VAL A 121 21.40 14.70 -4.02
CA VAL A 121 21.99 13.88 -5.10
C VAL A 121 23.34 14.44 -5.53
N GLU A 122 23.46 15.76 -5.68
CA GLU A 122 24.73 16.40 -6.03
C GLU A 122 25.79 16.14 -4.95
N ASP A 123 25.44 16.33 -3.67
CA ASP A 123 26.31 16.01 -2.54
C ASP A 123 26.72 14.52 -2.52
N ALA A 124 25.76 13.62 -2.73
CA ALA A 124 26.01 12.17 -2.75
C ALA A 124 26.87 11.74 -3.95
N LEU A 125 26.76 12.41 -5.10
CA LEU A 125 27.61 12.17 -6.26
C LEU A 125 29.04 12.63 -6.02
N VAL A 126 29.24 13.72 -5.29
CA VAL A 126 30.57 14.19 -4.87
C VAL A 126 31.18 13.21 -3.86
N GLU A 127 30.40 12.72 -2.90
CA GLU A 127 30.87 11.70 -1.94
C GLU A 127 31.24 10.38 -2.64
N GLY A 128 30.46 9.97 -3.63
CA GLY A 128 30.72 8.77 -4.44
C GLY A 128 31.77 8.94 -5.53
N TYR A 129 32.24 10.17 -5.79
CA TYR A 129 33.10 10.53 -6.93
C TYR A 129 34.34 9.65 -7.08
N GLU A 130 34.97 9.29 -5.96
CA GLU A 130 36.18 8.47 -5.96
C GLU A 130 36.01 7.09 -6.59
N GLN A 131 34.79 6.53 -6.60
CA GLN A 131 34.57 5.18 -7.15
C GLN A 131 34.34 5.17 -8.66
N ASN A 132 33.70 6.19 -9.22
CA ASN A 132 33.35 6.26 -10.65
C ASN A 132 33.46 7.69 -11.20
N GLN A 133 34.69 8.21 -11.21
CA GLN A 133 35.01 9.59 -11.61
C GLN A 133 34.48 9.96 -12.99
N ASP A 134 34.72 9.13 -14.02
CA ASP A 134 34.32 9.43 -15.40
C ASP A 134 32.80 9.56 -15.55
N PHE A 135 32.06 8.66 -14.92
CA PHE A 135 30.60 8.63 -15.01
C PHE A 135 29.97 9.76 -14.19
N PHE A 136 30.43 9.96 -12.95
CA PHE A 136 29.90 11.02 -12.09
C PHE A 136 30.30 12.40 -12.58
N SER A 137 31.44 12.57 -13.25
CA SER A 137 31.79 13.84 -13.91
C SER A 137 30.76 14.24 -14.97
N ILE A 138 30.23 13.27 -15.72
CA ILE A 138 29.16 13.56 -16.71
C ILE A 138 27.87 13.96 -16.00
N LEU A 139 27.48 13.23 -14.95
CA LEU A 139 26.27 13.56 -14.19
C LEU A 139 26.36 14.91 -13.45
N LEU A 140 27.55 15.31 -12.99
CA LEU A 140 27.77 16.60 -12.34
C LEU A 140 27.83 17.74 -13.37
N ASN A 141 28.37 17.51 -14.56
CA ASN A 141 28.43 18.51 -15.62
C ASN A 141 27.09 18.70 -16.35
N ASP A 142 26.26 17.64 -16.41
CA ASP A 142 24.98 17.64 -17.12
C ASP A 142 23.82 17.34 -16.15
N GLY A 143 23.27 18.44 -15.61
CA GLY A 143 22.15 18.39 -14.70
C GLY A 143 20.86 17.81 -15.32
N GLU A 144 20.73 17.78 -16.65
CA GLU A 144 19.59 17.13 -17.28
C GLU A 144 19.72 15.61 -17.21
N ARG A 145 20.90 15.07 -17.57
CA ARG A 145 21.19 13.63 -17.47
C ARG A 145 21.15 13.13 -16.04
N ASN A 146 21.63 13.95 -15.10
CA ASN A 146 21.49 13.72 -13.67
C ASN A 146 20.02 13.52 -13.29
N LYS A 147 19.17 14.50 -13.65
CA LYS A 147 17.73 14.47 -13.33
C LYS A 147 17.02 13.31 -14.00
N GLN A 148 17.41 12.93 -15.21
CA GLN A 148 16.85 11.77 -15.90
C GLN A 148 17.21 10.47 -15.19
N LEU A 149 18.49 10.26 -14.87
CA LEU A 149 18.98 9.04 -14.25
C LEU A 149 18.53 8.91 -12.79
N MET A 150 18.86 9.92 -11.96
CA MET A 150 18.57 9.91 -10.53
C MET A 150 17.09 10.21 -10.25
N GLY A 151 16.37 10.83 -11.19
CA GLY A 151 14.92 11.01 -11.09
C GLY A 151 14.14 9.70 -11.10
N VAL A 152 14.69 8.61 -11.64
CA VAL A 152 14.06 7.28 -11.59
C VAL A 152 13.87 6.80 -10.14
N PHE A 153 14.77 7.17 -9.24
CA PHE A 153 14.73 6.77 -7.83
C PHE A 153 13.96 7.74 -6.93
N LEU A 154 13.54 8.91 -7.44
CA LEU A 154 12.97 9.97 -6.61
C LEU A 154 11.72 9.52 -5.86
N GLU A 155 10.77 8.89 -6.55
CA GLU A 155 9.52 8.43 -5.95
C GLU A 155 9.76 7.29 -4.94
N ASP A 156 10.64 6.36 -5.29
CA ASP A 156 11.01 5.24 -4.43
C ASP A 156 11.69 5.71 -3.14
N ILE A 157 12.71 6.55 -3.26
CA ILE A 157 13.43 7.10 -2.11
C ILE A 157 12.48 7.90 -1.22
N TYR A 158 11.62 8.74 -1.79
CA TYR A 158 10.62 9.47 -1.01
C TYR A 158 9.70 8.54 -0.22
N ASN A 159 9.12 7.53 -0.88
CA ASN A 159 8.23 6.57 -0.24
C ASN A 159 8.98 5.75 0.84
N ASN A 160 10.22 5.36 0.58
CA ASN A 160 11.04 4.62 1.52
C ASN A 160 11.33 5.45 2.78
N LEU A 161 11.78 6.69 2.62
CA LEU A 161 12.10 7.60 3.73
C LEU A 161 10.86 7.97 4.57
N LYS A 162 9.69 8.09 3.94
CA LYS A 162 8.43 8.42 4.60
C LYS A 162 7.82 7.24 5.36
N THR A 163 7.98 6.02 4.84
CA THR A 163 7.41 4.79 5.43
C THR A 163 8.18 4.29 6.65
N VAL A 164 9.34 4.86 6.99
CA VAL A 164 10.03 4.57 8.25
C VAL A 164 9.25 5.17 9.43
N ILE A 165 8.24 4.42 9.87
CA ILE A 165 7.46 4.59 11.11
C ILE A 165 8.20 3.89 12.24
#